data_AF-A0A7J7QEX1-F1
#
_entry.id   AF-A0A7J7QEX1-F1
#
_cell.length_a   1.000
_cell.length_b   1.000
_cell.length_c   1.000
_cell.angle_alpha   90.00
_cell.angle_beta   90.00
_cell.angle_gamma   90.00
#
_symmetry.space_group_name_H-M   'P 1'
#
loop_
_entity.id
_entity.type
_entity.pdbx_description
1 polymer ?
#
loop_
_entity_poly.entity_id
_entity_poly.type
_entity_poly.pdbx_seq_one_letter_code
_entity_poly.pdbx_strand_id
1 'polypeptide(L)'
;MSSVLGSGGSLCRCCCCPICCFQVVLVNRSTASTSELLAGALHDELSAPLVGTTTYGKGRSQRVVQLADGTSTLLVSTLKYFTPQHTEIDQVGLKPDLVCDPPEVVGGKWSGGRVDGKEQGGLSLLDDPCVKLAAEKLAGRML
;
A
#
# COMPACT_ATOMS: atom_id res chain seq x y z
N MET A 1 10.98 -52.71 -15.04
CA MET A 1 10.68 -52.23 -16.41
C MET A 1 9.33 -51.54 -16.31
N SER A 2 9.16 -50.22 -16.31
CA SER A 2 10.00 -49.16 -16.87
C SER A 2 9.90 -47.89 -16.02
N SER A 3 11.07 -47.30 -15.81
CA SER A 3 11.34 -45.92 -15.44
C SER A 3 10.89 -44.93 -16.53
N VAL A 4 10.36 -43.78 -16.12
CA VAL A 4 10.65 -42.49 -16.78
C VAL A 4 10.93 -41.44 -15.71
N LEU A 5 12.15 -40.89 -15.77
CA LEU A 5 12.66 -39.74 -15.02
C LEU A 5 12.15 -38.42 -15.61
N GLY A 6 12.10 -37.37 -14.78
CA GLY A 6 12.06 -35.95 -15.19
C GLY A 6 11.41 -35.09 -14.10
N SER A 7 12.10 -34.64 -13.04
CA SER A 7 12.95 -33.44 -12.99
C SER A 7 12.24 -32.16 -13.49
N GLY A 8 12.10 -31.17 -12.60
CA GLY A 8 11.95 -29.76 -12.99
C GLY A 8 10.69 -29.08 -12.45
N GLY A 9 10.87 -28.23 -11.43
CA GLY A 9 9.81 -27.37 -10.90
C GLY A 9 9.22 -26.43 -11.95
N SER A 10 7.91 -26.24 -11.87
CA SER A 10 7.20 -25.12 -12.51
C SER A 10 5.89 -24.88 -11.77
N LEU A 11 5.97 -24.45 -10.51
CA LEU A 11 4.81 -23.84 -9.87
C LEU A 11 4.52 -22.51 -10.58
N CYS A 12 3.39 -22.48 -11.29
CA CYS A 12 2.69 -21.30 -11.81
C CYS A 12 3.49 -20.31 -12.70
N ARG A 13 3.54 -20.59 -14.01
CA ARG A 13 3.81 -19.61 -15.09
C ARG A 13 2.55 -18.91 -15.64
N CYS A 14 1.44 -18.88 -14.90
CA CYS A 14 0.18 -18.31 -15.39
C CYS A 14 0.08 -16.80 -15.09
N CYS A 15 0.69 -15.96 -15.92
CA CYS A 15 0.43 -14.51 -15.95
C CYS A 15 -0.97 -14.12 -16.47
N CYS A 16 -1.87 -15.08 -16.74
CA CYS A 16 -3.20 -14.82 -17.31
C CYS A 16 -4.37 -15.05 -16.34
N CYS A 17 -4.13 -15.45 -15.09
CA CYS A 17 -5.19 -15.44 -14.09
C CYS A 17 -5.15 -14.10 -13.33
N PRO A 18 -6.22 -13.28 -13.32
CA PRO A 18 -6.25 -12.04 -12.55
C PRO A 18 -6.04 -12.27 -11.04
N ILE A 19 -6.21 -13.53 -10.59
CA ILE A 19 -6.06 -13.98 -9.20
C ILE A 19 -4.61 -14.43 -8.90
N CYS A 20 -3.76 -14.63 -9.91
CA CYS A 20 -2.36 -15.05 -9.73
C CYS A 20 -1.34 -13.89 -9.77
N CYS A 21 -1.79 -12.65 -10.01
CA CYS A 21 -0.90 -11.50 -9.99
C CYS A 21 -0.48 -11.21 -8.53
N PHE A 22 0.71 -11.71 -8.18
CA PHE A 22 1.34 -11.46 -6.90
C PHE A 22 1.64 -9.96 -6.77
N GLN A 23 1.11 -9.33 -5.72
CA GLN A 23 1.19 -7.89 -5.48
C GLN A 23 1.98 -7.61 -4.22
N VAL A 24 2.67 -6.46 -4.19
CA VAL A 24 3.34 -5.91 -3.01
C VAL A 24 2.93 -4.44 -2.90
N VAL A 25 2.63 -3.98 -1.69
CA VAL A 25 2.12 -2.63 -1.45
C VAL A 25 3.17 -1.82 -0.69
N LEU A 26 3.60 -0.71 -1.27
CA LEU A 26 4.47 0.25 -0.60
C LEU A 26 3.65 1.19 0.29
N VAL A 27 4.05 1.34 1.55
CA VAL A 27 3.35 2.16 2.54
C VAL A 27 4.32 3.05 3.31
N ASN A 28 3.86 4.22 3.73
CA ASN A 28 4.67 5.12 4.55
C ASN A 28 3.80 5.94 5.52
N ARG A 29 4.45 6.79 6.33
CA ARG A 29 3.80 7.74 7.25
C ARG A 29 2.75 8.65 6.61
N SER A 30 2.88 8.95 5.31
CA SER A 30 1.92 9.78 4.56
C SER A 30 0.75 8.98 3.99
N THR A 31 0.79 7.66 4.07
CA THR A 31 -0.32 6.77 3.71
C THR A 31 -1.41 6.92 4.76
N ALA A 32 -2.53 7.52 4.39
CA ALA A 32 -3.60 7.86 5.31
C ALA A 32 -4.99 7.59 4.69
N SER A 33 -5.99 7.34 5.53
CA SER A 33 -7.40 7.27 5.12
C SER A 33 -7.69 6.13 4.15
N THR A 34 -8.34 6.39 3.01
CA THR A 34 -8.71 5.37 2.03
C THR A 34 -7.54 4.56 1.52
N SER A 35 -6.33 5.13 1.49
CA SER A 35 -5.12 4.40 1.12
C SER A 35 -4.75 3.32 2.14
N GLU A 36 -4.99 3.57 3.44
CA GLU A 36 -4.80 2.56 4.49
C GLU A 36 -5.87 1.47 4.37
N LEU A 37 -7.12 1.86 4.14
CA LEU A 37 -8.20 0.87 3.97
C LEU A 37 -7.93 -0.06 2.77
N LEU A 38 -7.46 0.50 1.65
CA LEU A 38 -7.07 -0.28 0.47
C LEU A 38 -5.87 -1.18 0.77
N ALA A 39 -4.81 -0.65 1.38
CA ALA A 39 -3.62 -1.42 1.73
C ALA A 39 -3.97 -2.59 2.68
N GLY A 40 -4.80 -2.33 3.69
CA GLY A 40 -5.28 -3.36 4.62
C GLY A 40 -6.15 -4.41 3.93
N ALA A 41 -7.03 -4.03 3.01
CA ALA A 41 -7.82 -5.00 2.25
C ALA A 41 -6.97 -5.89 1.34
N LEU A 42 -5.98 -5.32 0.65
CA LEU A 42 -5.05 -6.09 -0.20
C LEU A 42 -4.17 -7.03 0.62
N HIS A 43 -3.70 -6.57 1.78
CA HIS A 43 -2.95 -7.38 2.72
C HIS A 43 -3.78 -8.57 3.22
N ASP A 44 -5.01 -8.30 3.66
CA ASP A 44 -5.86 -9.29 4.30
C ASP A 44 -6.44 -10.34 3.33
N GLU A 45 -6.89 -9.91 2.14
CA GLU A 45 -7.59 -10.78 1.18
C GLU A 45 -6.66 -11.39 0.13
N LEU A 46 -5.64 -10.64 -0.30
CA LEU A 46 -4.73 -11.06 -1.37
C LEU A 46 -3.34 -11.47 -0.87
N SER A 47 -3.13 -11.47 0.46
CA SER A 47 -1.82 -11.78 1.06
C SER A 47 -0.68 -10.94 0.46
N ALA A 48 -1.00 -9.70 0.07
CA ALA A 48 -0.04 -8.74 -0.49
C ALA A 48 0.76 -8.11 0.66
N PRO A 49 2.08 -8.35 0.78
CA PRO A 49 2.84 -7.84 1.89
C PRO A 49 2.95 -6.31 1.82
N LEU A 50 2.88 -5.68 2.98
CA LEU A 50 3.09 -4.26 3.18
C LEU A 50 4.59 -3.99 3.41
N VAL A 51 5.18 -3.10 2.62
CA VAL A 51 6.60 -2.77 2.66
C VAL A 51 6.78 -1.28 2.90
N GLY A 52 7.55 -0.90 3.91
CA GLY A 52 7.80 0.51 4.24
C GLY A 52 7.73 0.83 5.72
N THR A 53 7.04 1.91 6.07
CA THR A 53 6.88 2.37 7.47
C THR A 53 5.42 2.34 7.90
N THR A 54 5.18 2.34 9.23
CA THR A 54 3.83 2.40 9.79
C THR A 54 3.05 3.59 9.23
N THR A 55 1.82 3.34 8.78
CA THR A 55 0.95 4.34 8.18
C THR A 55 0.44 5.36 9.20
N TYR A 56 -0.31 6.36 8.75
CA TYR A 56 -0.73 7.49 9.58
C TYR A 56 -1.71 7.11 10.70
N GLY A 57 -2.66 6.21 10.43
CA GLY A 57 -3.72 5.81 11.35
C GLY A 57 -4.99 6.67 11.26
N LYS A 58 -5.42 7.07 10.05
CA LYS A 58 -6.68 7.81 9.84
C LYS A 58 -7.80 6.86 9.40
N GLY A 59 -8.19 5.97 10.31
CA GLY A 59 -9.23 4.95 10.08
C GLY A 59 -10.66 5.43 10.32
N ARG A 60 -11.02 6.68 9.99
CA ARG A 60 -12.37 7.21 10.28
C ARG A 60 -12.90 8.17 9.23
N SER A 61 -14.23 8.20 9.09
CA SER A 61 -14.96 9.15 8.25
C SER A 61 -15.56 10.27 9.09
N GLN A 62 -15.47 11.49 8.58
CA GLN A 62 -16.00 12.69 9.23
C GLN A 62 -17.06 13.33 8.35
N ARG A 63 -18.16 13.74 8.99
CA ARG A 63 -19.22 14.51 8.37
C ARG A 63 -19.13 15.96 8.82
N VAL A 64 -19.33 16.84 7.85
CA VAL A 64 -19.41 18.28 8.05
C VAL A 64 -20.83 18.63 8.49
N VAL A 65 -20.96 19.30 9.64
CA VAL A 65 -22.24 19.78 10.19
C VAL A 65 -22.13 21.29 10.39
N GLN A 66 -22.96 22.05 9.68
CA GLN A 66 -23.04 23.50 9.87
C GLN A 66 -23.89 23.83 11.10
N LEU A 67 -23.45 24.79 11.91
CA LEU A 67 -24.26 25.30 13.01
C LEU A 67 -25.37 26.22 12.49
N ALA A 68 -26.43 26.34 13.29
CA ALA A 68 -27.63 27.09 12.93
C ALA A 68 -27.38 28.60 12.67
N ASP A 69 -26.31 29.14 13.24
CA ASP A 69 -25.88 30.53 13.06
C ASP A 69 -25.07 30.75 11.77
N GLY A 70 -24.69 29.68 11.06
CA GLY A 70 -23.98 29.73 9.78
C GLY A 70 -22.54 30.24 9.87
N THR A 71 -22.04 30.57 11.05
CA THR A 71 -20.69 31.14 11.24
C THR A 71 -19.61 30.07 11.35
N SER A 72 -19.99 28.86 11.75
CA SER A 72 -19.06 27.80 12.11
C SER A 72 -19.54 26.43 11.66
N THR A 73 -18.58 25.50 11.60
CA THR A 73 -18.79 24.16 11.08
C THR A 73 -18.05 23.15 11.94
N LEU A 74 -18.73 22.04 12.26
CA LEU A 74 -18.18 20.93 13.02
C LEU A 74 -17.82 19.78 12.09
N LEU A 75 -16.68 19.16 12.38
CA LEU A 75 -16.28 17.89 11.79
C LEU A 75 -16.57 16.79 12.80
N VAL A 76 -17.66 16.05 12.58
CA VAL A 76 -18.11 14.99 13.47
C VAL A 76 -17.70 13.65 12.88
N SER A 77 -16.92 12.87 13.63
CA SER A 77 -16.58 11.50 13.24
C SER A 77 -17.84 10.63 13.31
N THR A 78 -18.20 10.00 12.20
CA THR A 78 -19.45 9.22 12.08
C THR A 78 -19.22 7.72 11.95
N LEU A 79 -18.07 7.32 11.42
CA LEU A 79 -17.75 5.92 11.15
C LEU A 79 -16.27 5.66 11.42
N LYS A 80 -15.97 4.44 11.87
CA LYS A 80 -14.62 3.88 11.91
C LYS A 80 -14.49 2.79 10.85
N TYR A 81 -13.30 2.70 10.26
CA TYR A 81 -12.93 1.69 9.29
C TYR A 81 -12.06 0.63 9.97
N PHE A 82 -12.31 -0.62 9.58
CA PHE A 82 -11.53 -1.78 9.98
C PHE A 82 -11.10 -2.53 8.71
N THR A 83 -9.99 -3.25 8.78
CA THR A 83 -9.61 -4.17 7.70
C THR A 83 -10.59 -5.36 7.63
N PRO A 84 -10.61 -6.15 6.54
CA PRO A 84 -11.44 -7.35 6.46
C PRO A 84 -11.23 -8.34 7.61
N GLN A 85 -10.00 -8.46 8.14
CA GLN A 85 -9.70 -9.27 9.34
C GLN A 85 -10.02 -8.56 10.67
N HIS A 86 -10.76 -7.43 10.61
CA HIS A 86 -11.19 -6.65 11.77
C HIS A 86 -10.05 -5.95 12.54
N THR A 87 -8.95 -5.61 11.87
CA THR A 87 -7.86 -4.83 12.47
C THR A 87 -8.25 -3.35 12.57
N GLU A 88 -8.03 -2.74 13.75
CA GLU A 88 -8.28 -1.31 13.97
C GLU A 88 -7.19 -0.44 13.30
N ILE A 89 -7.61 0.51 12.47
CA ILE A 89 -6.70 1.43 11.75
C ILE A 89 -6.62 2.79 12.45
N ASP A 90 -7.70 3.26 13.09
CA ASP A 90 -7.78 4.61 13.67
C ASP A 90 -6.79 4.77 14.84
N GLN A 91 -5.97 5.81 14.79
CA GLN A 91 -4.90 6.16 15.75
C GLN A 91 -3.73 5.17 15.86
N VAL A 92 -3.81 4.01 15.22
CA VAL A 92 -2.76 2.97 15.24
C VAL A 92 -1.98 2.94 13.93
N GLY A 93 -2.71 2.97 12.81
CA GLY A 93 -2.16 2.71 11.48
C GLY A 93 -1.93 1.22 11.22
N LEU A 94 -1.57 0.90 9.98
CA LEU A 94 -1.14 -0.42 9.55
C LEU A 94 0.36 -0.57 9.76
N LYS A 95 0.75 -1.69 10.37
CA LYS A 95 2.15 -2.08 10.52
C LYS A 95 2.62 -2.77 9.24
N PRO A 96 3.77 -2.38 8.66
CA PRO A 96 4.34 -3.07 7.51
C PRO A 96 4.89 -4.45 7.91
N ASP A 97 4.81 -5.41 6.99
CA ASP A 97 5.43 -6.74 7.14
C ASP A 97 6.95 -6.66 6.99
N LEU A 98 7.41 -5.83 6.06
CA LEU A 98 8.82 -5.57 5.80
C LEU A 98 9.10 -4.10 6.05
N VAL A 99 9.86 -3.82 7.10
CA VAL A 99 10.20 -2.45 7.47
C VAL A 99 11.35 -1.96 6.59
N CYS A 100 11.17 -0.78 5.99
CA CYS A 100 12.22 -0.03 5.32
C CYS A 100 11.89 1.46 5.40
N ASP A 101 12.92 2.29 5.48
CA ASP A 101 12.76 3.73 5.50
C ASP A 101 12.90 4.28 4.07
N PRO A 102 11.83 4.87 3.49
CA PRO A 102 11.95 5.50 2.20
C PRO A 102 12.86 6.73 2.31
N PRO A 103 13.59 7.06 1.23
CA PRO A 103 14.40 8.27 1.16
C PRO A 103 13.49 9.48 1.36
N GLU A 104 14.01 10.50 2.04
CA GLU A 104 13.26 11.74 2.25
C GLU A 104 13.03 12.42 0.90
N VAL A 105 11.79 12.39 0.41
CA VAL A 105 11.43 13.04 -0.85
C VAL A 105 11.35 14.54 -0.57
N VAL A 106 12.41 15.28 -0.93
CA VAL A 106 12.43 16.74 -0.85
C VAL A 106 11.47 17.31 -1.90
N GLY A 107 10.21 17.46 -1.50
CA GLY A 107 9.31 18.52 -1.94
C GLY A 107 9.01 18.65 -3.43
N GLY A 108 8.21 17.73 -3.98
CA GLY A 108 7.34 18.07 -5.11
C GLY A 108 6.00 18.58 -4.59
N LYS A 109 5.73 19.89 -4.65
CA LYS A 109 4.36 20.39 -4.46
C LYS A 109 3.49 19.79 -5.56
N TRP A 110 2.53 18.93 -5.20
CA TRP A 110 1.50 18.47 -6.13
C TRP A 110 0.65 19.68 -6.54
N SER A 111 0.93 20.24 -7.70
CA SER A 111 0.26 21.41 -8.25
C SER A 111 -0.91 21.05 -9.15
N GLY A 112 -1.60 19.92 -8.91
CA GLY A 112 -2.88 19.58 -9.57
C GLY A 112 -2.91 19.58 -11.10
N GLY A 113 -1.75 19.72 -11.76
CA GLY A 113 -1.61 19.79 -13.20
C GLY A 113 -1.50 18.41 -13.82
N ARG A 114 -1.82 18.30 -15.11
CA ARG A 114 -1.45 17.15 -15.93
C ARG A 114 0.07 17.02 -15.85
N VAL A 115 0.55 15.93 -15.25
CA VAL A 115 1.98 15.63 -15.20
C VAL A 115 2.46 15.36 -16.63
N ASP A 116 3.00 16.38 -17.27
CA ASP A 116 3.85 16.19 -18.43
C ASP A 116 5.06 15.42 -17.91
N GLY A 117 5.31 14.21 -18.42
CA GLY A 117 6.26 13.22 -17.88
C GLY A 117 7.74 13.63 -17.89
N LYS A 118 8.08 14.91 -17.66
CA LYS A 118 9.40 15.34 -17.25
C LYS A 118 9.60 14.99 -15.79
N GLU A 119 10.30 13.89 -15.59
CA GLU A 119 10.91 13.42 -14.35
C GLU A 119 11.48 14.61 -13.58
N GLN A 120 10.75 15.07 -12.56
CA GLN A 120 11.24 16.11 -11.66
C GLN A 120 12.26 15.42 -10.75
N GLY A 121 13.51 15.89 -10.81
CA GLY A 121 14.67 15.33 -10.12
C GLY A 121 14.33 14.76 -8.76
N GLY A 122 14.12 13.45 -8.76
CA GLY A 122 13.87 12.61 -7.60
C GLY A 122 14.91 11.51 -7.59
N LEU A 123 15.11 10.91 -6.42
CA LEU A 123 15.91 9.69 -6.32
C LEU A 123 15.40 8.70 -7.36
N SER A 124 16.32 8.07 -8.11
CA SER A 124 15.90 7.09 -9.12
C SER A 124 15.07 6.00 -8.42
N LEU A 125 13.97 5.59 -9.02
CA LEU A 125 13.07 4.59 -8.43
C LEU A 125 13.81 3.28 -8.09
N LEU A 126 14.89 3.01 -8.83
CA LEU A 126 15.76 1.85 -8.65
C LEU A 126 16.72 2.00 -7.48
N ASP A 127 16.98 3.21 -6.98
CA ASP A 127 17.86 3.45 -5.83
C ASP A 127 17.13 3.43 -4.49
N ASP A 128 15.80 3.47 -4.51
CA ASP A 128 14.97 3.43 -3.31
C ASP A 128 15.10 2.04 -2.62
N PRO A 129 15.52 1.99 -1.34
CA PRO A 129 15.69 0.74 -0.60
C PRO A 129 14.38 -0.03 -0.42
N CYS A 130 13.24 0.66 -0.27
CA CYS A 130 11.93 0.03 -0.17
C CYS A 130 11.50 -0.59 -1.50
N VAL A 131 11.80 0.06 -2.62
CA VAL A 131 11.51 -0.49 -3.94
C VAL A 131 12.37 -1.71 -4.22
N LYS A 132 13.66 -1.70 -3.86
CA LYS A 132 14.53 -2.88 -3.96
C LYS A 132 13.99 -4.04 -3.14
N LEU A 133 13.63 -3.79 -1.88
CA LEU A 133 13.09 -4.80 -0.98
C LEU A 133 11.75 -5.37 -1.49
N ALA A 134 10.88 -4.52 -2.03
CA ALA A 134 9.63 -4.95 -2.66
C ALA A 134 9.90 -5.79 -3.91
N ALA A 135 10.87 -5.40 -4.75
CA ALA A 135 11.26 -6.14 -5.95
C ALA A 135 11.85 -7.51 -5.60
N GLU A 136 12.71 -7.59 -4.58
CA GLU A 136 13.22 -8.86 -4.06
C GLU A 136 12.10 -9.76 -3.55
N LYS A 137 11.10 -9.19 -2.85
CA LYS A 137 9.95 -9.94 -2.36
C LYS A 137 9.06 -10.47 -3.50
N LEU A 138 8.89 -9.68 -4.57
CA LEU A 138 8.21 -10.10 -5.79
C LEU A 138 8.98 -11.22 -6.50
N ALA A 139 10.30 -11.08 -6.65
CA ALA A 139 11.15 -12.05 -7.33
C ALA A 139 11.32 -13.36 -6.55
N GLY A 140 11.45 -13.29 -5.22
CA GLY A 140 11.68 -14.44 -4.35
C GLY A 140 10.46 -15.34 -4.11
N ARG A 141 9.26 -14.93 -4.56
CA ARG A 141 8.04 -15.76 -4.57
C ARG A 141 7.72 -16.34 -5.95
N MET A 142 8.59 -16.08 -6.94
CA MET A 142 8.53 -16.62 -8.31
C MET A 142 9.46 -17.84 -8.54
N LEU A 143 10.28 -18.23 -7.55
CA LEU A 143 11.10 -19.46 -7.57
C LEU A 143 10.51 -20.51 -6.62
#